data_AF-A0A248UNN4-F1
#
_entry.id   AF-A0A248UNN4-F1
#
_cell.length_a   1.000
_cell.length_b   1.000
_cell.length_c   1.000
_cell.angle_alpha   90.00
_cell.angle_beta   90.00
_cell.angle_gamma   90.00
#
_symmetry.space_group_name_H-M   'P 1'
#
loop_
_entity.id
_entity.type
_entity.pdbx_description
1 polymer ?
#
loop_
_entity_poly.entity_id
_entity_poly.type
_entity_poly.pdbx_seq_one_letter_code
_entity_poly.pdbx_strand_id
1 'polypeptide(L)'
;MLLERGIDVSYETVRRWIAKFGPQIARNLRRRQARPGDIWYLDEVVVKCAGEKFWFWRAVDQNGTVLEEILQKQRDKGAAKRLLVALMKRYGFAPKRIITDKLRSYGAPKAEVTPGLEHWSHKGLNNRAENSHLPFRKRERTMQGHRSPGMLQRFVSMHSATRNCFSVPSSRRAAQTIRYHRLEAFDAWKIAAGVA
;
A
#
# COMPACT_ATOMS: atom_id res chain seq x y z
N MET A 1 25.58 8.58 -7.44
CA MET A 1 24.42 9.22 -8.13
C MET A 1 24.54 9.06 -9.64
N LEU A 2 23.45 9.17 -10.43
CA LEU A 2 23.50 9.05 -11.91
C LEU A 2 24.48 10.05 -12.55
N LEU A 3 24.56 11.26 -11.97
CA LEU A 3 25.51 12.30 -12.35
C LEU A 3 26.98 11.87 -12.13
N GLU A 4 27.29 11.20 -11.02
CA GLU A 4 28.64 10.64 -10.77
C GLU A 4 29.03 9.55 -11.79
N ARG A 5 28.04 8.98 -12.49
CA ARG A 5 28.26 8.04 -13.60
C ARG A 5 28.28 8.72 -14.97
N GLY A 6 28.33 10.06 -15.02
CA GLY A 6 28.30 10.85 -16.25
C GLY A 6 26.94 10.87 -16.97
N ILE A 7 25.87 10.44 -16.30
CA ILE A 7 24.53 10.39 -16.89
C ILE A 7 23.73 11.60 -16.42
N ASP A 8 23.50 12.55 -17.33
CA ASP A 8 22.57 13.65 -17.10
C ASP A 8 21.12 13.18 -17.31
N VAL A 9 20.27 13.41 -16.30
CA VAL A 9 18.90 12.92 -16.29
C VAL A 9 17.98 14.02 -15.77
N SER A 10 17.10 14.49 -16.65
CA SER A 10 16.05 15.43 -16.26
C SER A 10 15.00 14.76 -15.38
N TYR A 11 14.30 15.58 -14.57
CA TYR A 11 13.15 15.12 -13.79
C TYR A 11 12.10 14.40 -14.64
N GLU A 12 11.82 14.91 -15.85
CA GLU A 12 10.83 14.31 -16.75
C GLU A 12 11.28 12.93 -17.26
N THR A 13 12.59 12.71 -17.43
CA THR A 13 13.14 11.40 -17.79
C THR A 13 12.88 10.39 -16.67
N VAL A 14 13.18 10.75 -15.42
CA VAL A 14 12.88 9.90 -14.24
C VAL A 14 11.38 9.62 -14.15
N ARG A 15 10.53 10.64 -14.33
CA ARG A 15 9.07 10.48 -14.30
C ARG A 15 8.57 9.50 -15.36
N ARG A 16 9.07 9.59 -16.59
CA ARG A 16 8.71 8.67 -17.69
C ARG A 16 9.18 7.25 -17.42
N TRP A 17 10.37 7.07 -16.87
CA TRP A 17 10.86 5.76 -16.46
C TRP A 17 9.99 5.13 -15.38
N ILE A 18 9.62 5.88 -14.35
CA ILE A 18 8.70 5.39 -13.30
C ILE A 18 7.35 5.01 -13.91
N ALA A 19 6.82 5.81 -14.84
CA ALA A 19 5.57 5.51 -15.53
C ALA A 19 5.65 4.23 -16.37
N LYS A 20 6.78 4.00 -17.06
CA LYS A 20 7.01 2.84 -17.94
C LYS A 20 7.27 1.56 -17.15
N PHE A 21 8.22 1.59 -16.22
CA PHE A 21 8.74 0.40 -15.55
C PHE A 21 8.09 0.14 -14.19
N GLY A 22 7.70 1.19 -13.46
CA GLY A 22 7.14 1.09 -12.10
C GLY A 22 5.99 0.08 -11.97
N PRO A 23 4.97 0.08 -12.86
CA PRO A 23 3.87 -0.88 -12.76
C PRO A 23 4.31 -2.34 -12.84
N GLN A 24 5.27 -2.66 -13.70
CA GLN A 24 5.79 -4.02 -13.86
C GLN A 24 6.62 -4.42 -12.64
N ILE A 25 7.49 -3.56 -12.15
CA ILE A 25 8.31 -3.82 -10.95
C ILE A 25 7.40 -4.04 -9.74
N ALA A 26 6.42 -3.16 -9.53
CA ALA A 26 5.47 -3.28 -8.44
C ALA A 26 4.67 -4.60 -8.51
N ARG A 27 4.28 -5.03 -9.72
CA ARG A 27 3.62 -6.34 -9.94
C ARG A 27 4.54 -7.50 -9.57
N ASN A 28 5.80 -7.46 -9.99
CA ASN A 28 6.79 -8.49 -9.69
C ASN A 28 7.07 -8.60 -8.19
N LEU A 29 7.22 -7.46 -7.50
CA LEU A 29 7.37 -7.42 -6.04
C LEU A 29 6.15 -8.00 -5.32
N ARG A 30 4.94 -7.63 -5.74
CA ARG A 30 3.69 -8.16 -5.16
C ARG A 30 3.53 -9.67 -5.34
N ARG A 31 3.99 -10.24 -6.46
CA ARG A 31 3.97 -11.69 -6.70
C ARG A 31 4.89 -12.47 -5.75
N ARG A 32 5.95 -11.82 -5.27
CA ARG A 32 6.94 -12.39 -4.34
C ARG A 32 6.59 -12.15 -2.87
N GLN A 33 5.57 -11.34 -2.64
CA GLN A 33 5.14 -10.99 -1.30
C GLN A 33 4.62 -12.24 -0.60
N ALA A 34 5.04 -12.43 0.65
CA ALA A 34 4.54 -13.51 1.48
C ALA A 34 3.01 -13.41 1.63
N ARG A 35 2.37 -14.55 1.89
CA ARG A 35 0.94 -14.58 2.19
C ARG A 35 0.65 -13.61 3.34
N PRO A 36 -0.38 -12.75 3.21
CA PRO A 36 -0.71 -11.82 4.28
C PRO A 36 -1.27 -12.57 5.48
N GLY A 37 -1.15 -11.97 6.65
CA GLY A 37 -1.74 -12.55 7.85
C GLY A 37 -3.27 -12.51 7.88
N ASP A 38 -3.87 -13.20 8.86
CA ASP A 38 -5.32 -13.38 8.94
C ASP A 38 -6.12 -12.25 9.62
N ILE A 39 -5.48 -11.13 9.99
CA ILE A 39 -6.18 -9.96 10.56
C ILE A 39 -5.88 -8.75 9.69
N TRP A 40 -6.91 -8.20 9.07
CA TRP A 40 -6.78 -7.05 8.19
C TRP A 40 -7.34 -5.79 8.84
N TYR A 41 -6.62 -4.69 8.67
CA TYR A 41 -7.00 -3.37 9.16
C TYR A 41 -7.27 -2.47 7.96
N LEU A 42 -8.46 -1.88 7.92
CA LEU A 42 -8.93 -1.06 6.82
C LEU A 42 -9.21 0.35 7.34
N ASP A 43 -8.65 1.34 6.65
CA ASP A 43 -8.81 2.75 6.99
C ASP A 43 -8.80 3.61 5.73
N GLU A 44 -9.30 4.83 5.88
CA GLU A 44 -9.33 5.79 4.80
C GLU A 44 -8.94 7.18 5.27
N VAL A 45 -8.15 7.86 4.44
CA VAL A 45 -7.66 9.20 4.74
C VAL A 45 -7.92 10.14 3.57
N VAL A 46 -8.20 11.41 3.89
CA VAL A 46 -8.38 12.43 2.87
C VAL A 46 -7.02 12.83 2.28
N VAL A 47 -6.94 12.91 0.96
CA VAL A 47 -5.79 13.40 0.20
C VAL A 47 -6.26 14.47 -0.78
N LYS A 48 -5.41 15.48 -1.05
CA LYS A 48 -5.72 16.53 -2.02
C LYS A 48 -4.94 16.27 -3.32
N CYS A 49 -5.64 16.20 -4.45
CA CYS A 49 -5.05 16.12 -5.77
C CYS A 49 -5.51 17.31 -6.60
N ALA A 50 -4.58 18.14 -7.08
CA ALA A 50 -4.89 19.34 -7.85
C ALA A 50 -5.98 20.23 -7.21
N GLY A 51 -5.96 20.37 -5.88
CA GLY A 51 -6.96 21.16 -5.13
C GLY A 51 -8.25 20.42 -4.80
N GLU A 52 -8.56 19.31 -5.47
CA GLU A 52 -9.74 18.48 -5.20
C GLU A 52 -9.49 17.46 -4.09
N LYS A 53 -10.53 17.18 -3.30
CA LYS A 53 -10.51 16.17 -2.23
C LYS A 53 -10.76 14.78 -2.80
N PHE A 54 -9.93 13.82 -2.41
CA PHE A 54 -10.09 12.40 -2.67
C PHE A 54 -9.95 11.61 -1.36
N TRP A 55 -10.49 10.39 -1.37
CA TRP A 55 -10.39 9.42 -0.28
C TRP A 55 -9.41 8.33 -0.68
N PHE A 56 -8.34 8.22 0.10
CA PHE A 56 -7.34 7.17 -0.06
C PHE A 56 -7.66 6.04 0.90
N TRP A 57 -8.18 4.95 0.33
CA TRP A 57 -8.55 3.75 1.05
C TRP A 57 -7.38 2.80 1.10
N ARG A 58 -7.05 2.28 2.28
CA ARG A 58 -5.92 1.37 2.47
C ARG A 58 -6.33 0.19 3.35
N ALA A 59 -5.82 -0.97 2.98
CA ALA A 59 -5.85 -2.17 3.80
C ALA A 59 -4.42 -2.62 4.13
N VAL A 60 -4.19 -3.00 5.39
CA VAL A 60 -2.93 -3.57 5.86
C VAL A 60 -3.17 -4.82 6.70
N ASP A 61 -2.20 -5.72 6.81
CA ASP A 61 -2.29 -6.86 7.73
C ASP A 61 -1.75 -6.52 9.14
N GLN A 62 -1.84 -7.48 10.07
CA GLN A 62 -1.30 -7.34 11.42
C GLN A 62 0.22 -7.13 11.49
N ASN A 63 0.94 -7.48 10.43
CA ASN A 63 2.39 -7.28 10.33
C ASN A 63 2.72 -5.86 9.81
N GLY A 64 1.72 -5.09 9.37
CA GLY A 64 1.90 -3.76 8.78
C GLY A 64 2.19 -3.81 7.27
N THR A 65 2.01 -4.98 6.65
CA THR A 65 2.13 -5.18 5.22
C THR A 65 0.96 -4.52 4.52
N VAL A 66 1.23 -3.65 3.55
CA VAL A 66 0.15 -3.02 2.77
C VAL A 66 -0.44 -4.02 1.79
N LEU A 67 -1.75 -4.27 1.90
CA LEU A 67 -2.45 -5.27 1.13
C LEU A 67 -3.05 -4.69 -0.14
N GLU A 68 -3.79 -3.59 -0.03
CA GLU A 68 -4.44 -2.92 -1.16
C GLU A 68 -4.64 -1.42 -0.88
N GLU A 69 -4.60 -0.62 -1.94
CA GLU A 69 -4.67 0.84 -1.88
C GLU A 69 -5.44 1.41 -3.06
N ILE A 70 -6.56 2.08 -2.80
CA ILE A 70 -7.43 2.59 -3.87
C ILE A 70 -7.78 4.06 -3.58
N LEU A 71 -7.50 4.92 -4.54
CA LEU A 71 -7.93 6.30 -4.53
C LEU A 71 -9.32 6.43 -5.14
N GLN A 72 -10.25 7.06 -4.40
CA GLN A 72 -11.65 7.18 -4.80
C GLN A 72 -12.15 8.61 -4.51
N LYS A 73 -13.11 9.10 -5.31
CA LYS A 73 -13.68 10.45 -5.11
C LYS A 73 -14.64 10.51 -3.93
N GLN A 74 -15.31 9.39 -3.63
CA GLN A 74 -16.35 9.30 -2.60
C GLN A 74 -15.91 8.47 -1.39
N ARG A 75 -16.51 8.78 -0.23
CA ARG A 75 -16.43 8.00 1.01
C ARG A 75 -17.75 7.31 1.29
N ASP A 76 -18.07 6.29 0.49
CA ASP A 76 -19.37 5.63 0.54
C ASP A 76 -19.27 4.09 0.56
N LYS A 77 -20.44 3.45 0.59
CA LYS A 77 -20.61 1.98 0.53
C LYS A 77 -19.94 1.38 -0.71
N GLY A 78 -20.11 2.01 -1.88
CA GLY A 78 -19.56 1.51 -3.14
C GLY A 78 -18.04 1.51 -3.13
N ALA A 79 -17.45 2.58 -2.58
CA ALA A 79 -16.02 2.72 -2.42
C ALA A 79 -15.44 1.66 -1.47
N ALA A 80 -16.06 1.44 -0.31
CA ALA A 80 -15.66 0.38 0.61
C ALA A 80 -15.80 -1.03 -0.02
N LYS A 81 -16.89 -1.28 -0.77
CA LYS A 81 -17.10 -2.54 -1.51
C LYS A 81 -16.01 -2.80 -2.54
N ARG A 82 -15.58 -1.77 -3.28
CA ARG A 82 -14.50 -1.90 -4.28
C ARG A 82 -13.18 -2.33 -3.63
N LEU A 83 -12.85 -1.78 -2.46
CA LEU A 83 -11.66 -2.21 -1.71
C LEU A 83 -11.76 -3.68 -1.29
N LEU A 84 -12.88 -4.07 -0.68
CA LEU A 84 -13.09 -5.45 -0.25
C LEU A 84 -13.02 -6.45 -1.41
N VAL A 85 -13.69 -6.16 -2.53
CA VAL A 85 -13.64 -7.02 -3.72
C VAL A 85 -12.22 -7.12 -4.27
N ALA A 86 -11.47 -6.03 -4.31
CA ALA A 86 -10.08 -6.05 -4.77
C ALA A 86 -9.20 -6.94 -3.87
N LEU A 87 -9.37 -6.84 -2.54
CA LEU A 87 -8.67 -7.69 -1.57
C LEU A 87 -9.00 -9.18 -1.77
N MET A 88 -10.28 -9.54 -1.83
CA MET A 88 -10.70 -10.93 -1.98
C MET A 88 -10.22 -11.52 -3.31
N LYS A 89 -10.32 -10.77 -4.41
CA LYS A 89 -9.80 -11.21 -5.72
C LYS A 89 -8.29 -11.40 -5.73
N ARG A 90 -7.56 -10.54 -5.01
CA ARG A 90 -6.10 -10.57 -5.01
C ARG A 90 -5.52 -11.71 -4.19
N TYR A 91 -6.09 -11.98 -3.02
CA TYR A 91 -5.55 -13.00 -2.12
C TYR A 91 -6.29 -14.35 -2.20
N GLY A 92 -7.52 -14.37 -2.72
CA GLY A 92 -8.29 -15.60 -2.90
C GLY A 92 -8.78 -16.24 -1.60
N PHE A 93 -8.66 -15.56 -0.46
CA PHE A 93 -9.17 -16.02 0.83
C PHE A 93 -9.71 -14.86 1.66
N ALA A 94 -10.62 -15.15 2.59
CA ALA A 94 -11.11 -14.19 3.58
C ALA A 94 -10.25 -14.28 4.86
N PRO A 95 -9.88 -13.14 5.47
CA PRO A 95 -9.16 -13.16 6.74
C PRO A 95 -10.05 -13.72 7.84
N LYS A 96 -9.47 -14.03 9.00
CA LYS A 96 -10.25 -14.34 10.21
C LYS A 96 -11.08 -13.14 10.65
N ARG A 97 -10.50 -11.93 10.55
CA ARG A 97 -11.11 -10.70 11.05
C ARG A 97 -10.72 -9.47 10.23
N ILE A 98 -11.67 -8.56 10.06
CA ILE A 98 -11.42 -7.17 9.64
C ILE A 98 -11.61 -6.23 10.82
N ILE A 99 -10.70 -5.27 10.95
CA ILE A 99 -10.75 -4.17 11.90
C ILE A 99 -10.86 -2.87 11.11
N THR A 100 -11.83 -2.04 11.44
CA THR A 100 -11.99 -0.70 10.86
C THR A 100 -12.18 0.33 11.96
N ASP A 101 -12.09 1.62 11.62
CA ASP A 101 -12.70 2.65 12.44
C ASP A 101 -14.25 2.52 12.42
N LYS A 102 -14.96 3.36 13.18
CA LYS A 102 -16.43 3.39 13.32
C LYS A 102 -17.17 3.86 12.07
N LEU A 103 -16.55 3.85 10.89
CA LEU A 103 -17.22 4.30 9.67
C LEU A 103 -18.32 3.30 9.26
N ARG A 104 -19.56 3.80 9.17
CA ARG A 104 -20.74 3.00 8.82
C ARG A 104 -20.69 2.39 7.41
N SER A 105 -19.84 2.92 6.51
CA SER A 105 -19.76 2.46 5.13
C SER A 105 -19.22 1.03 4.98
N TYR A 106 -18.56 0.45 6.00
CA TYR A 106 -18.00 -0.90 5.91
C TYR A 106 -19.00 -2.03 6.18
N GLY A 107 -20.06 -1.78 6.96
CA GLY A 107 -20.98 -2.84 7.42
C GLY A 107 -21.71 -3.56 6.28
N ALA A 108 -22.39 -2.81 5.41
CA ALA A 108 -23.14 -3.38 4.30
C ALA A 108 -22.23 -4.05 3.24
N PRO A 109 -21.11 -3.45 2.78
CA PRO A 109 -20.19 -4.09 1.87
C PRO A 109 -19.57 -5.37 2.40
N LYS A 110 -19.23 -5.40 3.70
CA LYS A 110 -18.72 -6.60 4.35
C LYS A 110 -19.76 -7.73 4.30
N ALA A 111 -21.02 -7.44 4.59
CA ALA A 111 -22.10 -8.44 4.53
C ALA A 111 -22.31 -9.00 3.12
N GLU A 112 -22.14 -8.17 2.08
CA GLU A 112 -22.29 -8.58 0.68
C GLU A 112 -21.08 -9.36 0.14
N VAL A 113 -19.85 -8.97 0.48
CA VAL A 113 -18.62 -9.51 -0.11
C VAL A 113 -18.08 -10.69 0.69
N THR A 114 -18.20 -10.66 2.01
CA THR A 114 -17.71 -11.70 2.93
C THR A 114 -18.71 -11.92 4.06
N PRO A 115 -19.83 -12.62 3.79
CA PRO A 115 -20.76 -13.06 4.82
C PRO A 115 -20.03 -13.86 5.91
N GLY A 116 -20.39 -13.68 7.17
CA GLY A 116 -19.79 -14.41 8.30
C GLY A 116 -18.40 -13.94 8.77
N LEU A 117 -17.73 -13.05 8.03
CA LEU A 117 -16.43 -12.49 8.46
C LEU A 117 -16.55 -11.76 9.81
N GLU A 118 -15.62 -11.96 10.73
CA GLU A 118 -15.62 -11.21 11.98
C GLU A 118 -15.23 -9.75 11.71
N HIS A 119 -16.03 -8.79 12.20
CA HIS A 119 -15.77 -7.35 12.01
C HIS A 119 -15.79 -6.61 13.34
N TRP A 120 -14.66 -5.99 13.69
CA TRP A 120 -14.51 -5.18 14.89
C TRP A 120 -14.37 -3.71 14.51
N SER A 121 -15.19 -2.84 15.12
CA SER A 121 -15.09 -1.39 14.97
C SER A 121 -14.80 -0.72 16.31
N HIS A 122 -13.54 -0.37 16.55
CA HIS A 122 -13.14 0.26 17.81
C HIS A 122 -11.99 1.27 17.60
N LYS A 123 -12.13 2.46 18.18
CA LYS A 123 -11.26 3.65 17.97
C LYS A 123 -9.80 3.45 18.40
N GLY A 124 -9.47 2.39 19.14
CA GLY A 124 -8.08 2.05 19.51
C GLY A 124 -7.50 0.84 18.77
N LEU A 125 -8.33 0.03 18.12
CA LEU A 125 -7.86 -1.17 17.42
C LEU A 125 -7.37 -0.84 16.00
N ASN A 126 -7.76 0.31 15.44
CA ASN A 126 -7.36 0.71 14.10
C ASN A 126 -5.98 1.38 14.02
N ASN A 127 -5.27 1.54 15.15
CA ASN A 127 -3.94 2.16 15.20
C ASN A 127 -2.95 1.57 14.18
N ARG A 128 -3.11 0.29 13.82
CA ARG A 128 -2.28 -0.36 12.80
C ARG A 128 -2.47 0.27 11.41
N ALA A 129 -3.72 0.48 10.99
CA ALA A 129 -3.99 1.14 9.72
C ALA A 129 -3.63 2.64 9.78
N GLU A 130 -3.96 3.33 10.87
CA GLU A 130 -3.60 4.75 11.06
C GLU A 130 -2.09 4.97 10.94
N ASN A 131 -1.29 4.18 11.67
CA ASN A 131 0.17 4.26 11.61
C ASN A 131 0.73 3.90 10.24
N SER A 132 0.03 3.04 9.48
CA SER A 132 0.43 2.70 8.13
C SER A 132 0.44 3.92 7.20
N HIS A 133 -0.38 4.94 7.47
CA HIS A 133 -0.44 6.16 6.67
C HIS A 133 0.77 7.07 6.85
N LEU A 134 1.48 7.02 7.99
CA LEU A 134 2.58 7.94 8.29
C LEU A 134 3.71 7.97 7.24
N PRO A 135 4.22 6.84 6.74
CA PRO A 135 5.25 6.83 5.68
C PRO A 135 4.77 7.44 4.37
N PHE A 136 3.52 7.18 4.00
CA PHE A 136 2.89 7.79 2.84
C PHE A 136 2.75 9.31 3.03
N ARG A 137 2.24 9.76 4.18
CA ARG A 137 2.09 11.18 4.53
C ARG A 137 3.43 11.92 4.50
N LYS A 138 4.50 11.30 5.00
CA LYS A 138 5.85 11.88 4.92
C LYS A 138 6.25 12.16 3.47
N ARG A 139 6.05 11.18 2.57
CA ARG A 139 6.35 11.35 1.14
C ARG A 139 5.44 12.35 0.44
N GLU A 140 4.13 12.29 0.72
CA GLU A 140 3.14 13.23 0.17
C GLU A 140 3.52 14.69 0.49
N ARG A 141 3.94 14.97 1.73
CA ARG A 141 4.40 16.31 2.15
C ARG A 141 5.67 16.74 1.42
N THR A 142 6.67 15.86 1.31
CA THR A 142 7.90 16.16 0.56
C THR A 142 7.63 16.43 -0.93
N MET A 143 6.65 15.74 -1.50
CA MET A 143 6.27 15.93 -2.91
C MET A 143 5.39 17.17 -3.16
N GLN A 144 4.99 17.89 -2.11
CA GLN A 144 4.13 19.07 -2.19
C GLN A 144 2.78 18.80 -2.90
N GLY A 145 2.25 17.59 -2.72
CA GLY A 145 0.98 17.15 -3.31
C GLY A 145 1.10 16.65 -4.75
N HIS A 146 0.00 16.07 -5.24
CA HIS A 146 -0.05 15.47 -6.57
C HIS A 146 -0.96 16.27 -7.52
N ARG A 147 -0.53 16.41 -8.77
CA ARG A 147 -1.30 17.11 -9.82
C ARG A 147 -2.38 16.25 -10.47
N SER A 148 -2.38 14.94 -10.22
CA SER A 148 -3.33 14.01 -10.85
C SER A 148 -3.62 12.80 -9.95
N PRO A 149 -4.89 12.39 -9.81
CA PRO A 149 -5.27 11.17 -9.09
C PRO A 149 -4.58 9.92 -9.63
N GLY A 150 -4.45 9.80 -10.97
CA GLY A 150 -3.78 8.67 -11.60
C GLY A 150 -2.28 8.64 -11.30
N MET A 151 -1.65 9.81 -11.16
CA MET A 151 -0.25 9.89 -10.75
C MET A 151 -0.07 9.49 -9.29
N LEU A 152 -0.96 9.94 -8.39
CA LEU A 152 -0.97 9.51 -7.00
C LEU A 152 -1.16 7.99 -6.90
N GLN A 153 -2.13 7.41 -7.62
CA GLN A 153 -2.39 5.96 -7.62
C GLN A 153 -1.18 5.15 -8.11
N ARG A 154 -0.47 5.60 -9.14
CA ARG A 154 0.77 4.96 -9.61
C ARG A 154 1.89 5.07 -8.57
N PHE A 155 2.03 6.25 -7.97
CA PHE A 155 3.02 6.49 -6.93
C PHE A 155 2.81 5.56 -5.73
N VAL A 156 1.60 5.52 -5.15
CA VAL A 156 1.31 4.67 -3.99
C VAL A 156 1.50 3.19 -4.32
N SER A 157 1.05 2.73 -5.51
CA SER A 157 1.22 1.34 -5.92
C SER A 157 2.69 0.88 -5.98
N MET A 158 3.59 1.75 -6.43
CA MET A 158 5.03 1.46 -6.43
C MET A 158 5.64 1.64 -5.03
N HIS A 159 5.24 2.69 -4.33
CA HIS A 159 5.75 3.02 -3.00
C HIS A 159 5.45 1.93 -1.98
N SER A 160 4.21 1.41 -1.94
CA SER A 160 3.81 0.33 -1.04
C SER A 160 4.44 -1.00 -1.41
N ALA A 161 4.54 -1.35 -2.70
CA ALA A 161 5.24 -2.57 -3.13
C ALA A 161 6.72 -2.56 -2.71
N THR A 162 7.40 -1.43 -2.91
CA THR A 162 8.79 -1.25 -2.47
C THR A 162 8.87 -1.31 -0.95
N ARG A 163 8.00 -0.58 -0.25
CA ARG A 163 8.00 -0.56 1.22
C ARG A 163 7.80 -1.95 1.80
N ASN A 164 6.83 -2.72 1.30
CA ASN A 164 6.57 -4.08 1.78
C ASN A 164 7.81 -4.99 1.60
N CYS A 165 8.57 -4.80 0.52
CA CYS A 165 9.78 -5.57 0.27
C CYS A 165 10.91 -5.25 1.26
N PHE A 166 11.07 -3.99 1.66
CA PHE A 166 12.20 -3.53 2.49
C PHE A 166 11.83 -3.30 3.97
N SER A 167 10.55 -3.38 4.32
CA SER A 167 10.08 -3.15 5.69
C SER A 167 10.38 -4.36 6.56
N VAL A 168 11.34 -4.19 7.47
CA VAL A 168 11.66 -5.22 8.47
C VAL A 168 10.46 -5.38 9.42
N PRO A 169 9.97 -6.61 9.64
CA PRO A 169 8.99 -6.91 10.68
C PRO A 169 9.43 -6.43 12.07
N SER A 170 8.52 -5.87 12.86
CA SER A 170 8.82 -5.38 14.22
C SER A 170 9.32 -6.46 15.20
N SER A 171 9.08 -7.73 14.88
CA SER A 171 9.59 -8.89 15.60
C SER A 171 11.08 -9.15 15.37
N ARG A 172 11.65 -8.64 14.26
CA ARG A 172 13.06 -8.84 13.88
C ARG A 172 13.89 -7.62 14.34
N ARG A 173 14.31 -7.63 15.60
CA ARG A 173 15.09 -6.51 16.19
C ARG A 173 16.61 -6.70 16.13
N ALA A 174 17.09 -7.93 15.96
CA ALA A 174 18.52 -8.21 15.91
C ALA A 174 19.17 -7.66 14.62
N ALA A 175 20.34 -7.03 14.76
CA ALA A 175 21.06 -6.40 13.65
C ALA A 175 21.36 -7.37 12.50
N GLN A 176 21.74 -8.61 12.83
CA GLN A 176 22.02 -9.65 11.85
C GLN A 176 20.77 -10.04 11.05
N THR A 177 19.62 -10.17 11.71
CA THR A 177 18.35 -10.48 11.04
C THR A 177 17.89 -9.33 10.13
N ILE A 178 18.09 -8.08 10.56
CA ILE A 178 17.85 -6.89 9.72
C ILE A 178 18.76 -6.92 8.49
N ARG A 179 20.04 -7.27 8.66
CA ARG A 179 21.02 -7.37 7.57
C ARG A 179 20.59 -8.41 6.54
N TYR A 180 20.25 -9.63 6.96
CA TYR A 180 19.81 -10.69 6.04
C TYR A 180 18.52 -10.32 5.31
N HIS A 181 17.53 -9.76 6.02
CA HIS A 181 16.30 -9.29 5.37
C HIS A 181 16.58 -8.23 4.30
N ARG A 182 17.53 -7.30 4.53
CA ARG A 182 17.91 -6.30 3.53
C ARG A 182 18.58 -6.94 2.31
N LEU A 183 19.44 -7.93 2.51
CA LEU A 183 20.08 -8.66 1.40
C LEU A 183 19.02 -9.38 0.55
N GLU A 184 18.10 -10.12 1.19
CA GLU A 184 16.96 -10.76 0.54
C GLU A 184 16.09 -9.76 -0.22
N ALA A 185 15.82 -8.59 0.38
CA ALA A 185 15.04 -7.53 -0.24
C ALA A 185 15.76 -6.93 -1.47
N PHE A 186 17.09 -6.77 -1.42
CA PHE A 186 17.87 -6.31 -2.57
C PHE A 186 17.86 -7.33 -3.71
N ASP A 187 17.96 -8.62 -3.42
CA ASP A 187 17.89 -9.65 -4.45
C ASP A 187 16.47 -9.76 -5.03
N ALA A 188 15.44 -9.66 -4.18
CA ALA A 188 14.06 -9.57 -4.62
C ALA A 188 13.84 -8.36 -5.54
N TRP A 189 14.43 -7.22 -5.21
CA TRP A 189 14.39 -6.00 -6.03
C TRP A 189 15.10 -6.17 -7.38
N LYS A 190 16.33 -6.68 -7.40
CA LYS A 190 17.11 -6.87 -8.65
C LYS A 190 16.33 -7.72 -9.65
N ILE A 191 15.77 -8.84 -9.18
CA ILE A 191 15.00 -9.72 -10.07
C ILE A 191 13.68 -9.06 -10.47
N ALA A 192 12.98 -8.36 -9.56
CA ALA A 192 11.75 -7.66 -9.90
C ALA A 192 11.96 -6.53 -10.93
N ALA A 193 13.13 -5.88 -10.90
CA ALA A 193 13.55 -4.85 -11.82
C ALA A 193 14.15 -5.38 -13.14
N GLY A 194 14.38 -6.69 -13.26
CA GLY A 194 15.02 -7.29 -14.44
C GLY A 194 16.50 -6.89 -14.58
N VAL A 195 17.18 -6.69 -13.45
CA VAL A 195 18.61 -6.32 -13.38
C VAL A 195 19.48 -7.52 -12.96
N ALA A 196 18.85 -8.67 -12.72
CA ALA A 196 19.50 -9.94 -12.38
C ALA A 196 19.75 -10.78 -13.63
#